data_AF-A0A800D931-F1
#
_entry.id   AF-A0A800D931-F1
#
_cell.length_a   1.000
_cell.length_b   1.000
_cell.length_c   1.000
_cell.angle_alpha   90.00
_cell.angle_beta   90.00
_cell.angle_gamma   90.00
#
_symmetry.space_group_name_H-M   'P 1'
#
loop_
_entity.id
_entity.type
_entity.pdbx_description
1 polymer ?
#
loop_
_entity_poly.entity_id
_entity_poly.type
_entity_poly.pdbx_seq_one_letter_code
_entity_poly.pdbx_strand_id
1 'polypeptide(L)'
;MREDGGMALEKERLDLVEELEAWRVRVLNALLTMVGVIGAPIVGWTVYMAMQNPEQWTAAAVFLGGYLLLLALAIFRRLNLRVRAWGLLLLGYAIGIVAFARGGLAGDGRIFMLALPVLALVLVGVGSGIVMGLLGILAFIIFALLAQQGQMAQWLVRPDNPLALEPWLYGGAVFTMLLGLLLLLLSRFYRFQVSTLQSARRSAAELAEAQNMLRERAKRLEDANRLLQERTRALETAAEVARQ
;
A
#
# COMPACT_ATOMS: atom_id res chain seq x y z
N MET A 1 -2.53 -16.11 35.83
CA MET A 1 -2.71 -16.77 34.52
C MET A 1 -3.52 -15.96 33.49
N ARG A 2 -4.24 -14.89 33.85
CA ARG A 2 -5.00 -14.05 32.89
C ARG A 2 -4.16 -12.93 32.23
N GLU A 3 -3.03 -12.56 32.83
CA GLU A 3 -2.12 -11.50 32.32
C GLU A 3 -1.23 -11.95 31.16
N ASP A 4 -0.90 -13.25 31.07
CA ASP A 4 0.07 -13.77 30.10
C ASP A 4 -0.49 -13.76 28.66
N GLY A 5 -1.80 -14.01 28.49
CA GLY A 5 -2.46 -13.94 27.20
C GLY A 5 -2.61 -12.51 26.65
N GLY A 6 -2.69 -11.50 27.52
CA GLY A 6 -2.74 -10.09 27.12
C GLY A 6 -1.41 -9.60 26.57
N MET A 7 -0.30 -10.00 27.19
CA MET A 7 1.05 -9.65 26.72
C MET A 7 1.40 -10.31 25.38
N ALA A 8 0.97 -11.56 25.16
CA ALA A 8 1.21 -12.25 23.90
C ALA A 8 0.51 -11.58 22.70
N LEU A 9 -0.75 -11.18 22.87
CA LEU A 9 -1.53 -10.51 21.81
C LEU A 9 -1.00 -9.11 21.49
N GLU A 10 -0.56 -8.35 22.50
CA GLU A 10 0.01 -7.03 22.26
C GLU A 10 1.37 -7.14 21.55
N LYS A 11 2.20 -8.14 21.91
CA LYS A 11 3.46 -8.39 21.21
C LYS A 11 3.24 -8.74 19.74
N GLU A 12 2.32 -9.65 19.44
CA GLU A 12 1.99 -10.03 18.06
C GLU A 12 1.47 -8.83 17.24
N ARG A 13 0.65 -7.97 17.87
CA ARG A 13 0.18 -6.73 17.24
C ARG A 13 1.33 -5.77 16.93
N LEU A 14 2.28 -5.59 17.85
CA LEU A 14 3.45 -4.74 17.66
C LEU A 14 4.34 -5.26 16.52
N ASP A 15 4.59 -6.56 16.50
CA ASP A 15 5.39 -7.23 15.46
C ASP A 15 4.74 -7.02 14.07
N LEU A 16 3.41 -7.18 13.96
CA LEU A 16 2.67 -6.92 12.72
C LEU A 16 2.75 -5.47 12.25
N VAL A 17 2.71 -4.51 13.18
CA VAL A 17 2.85 -3.08 12.85
C VAL A 17 4.24 -2.79 12.32
N GLU A 18 5.28 -3.35 12.94
CA GLU A 18 6.67 -3.19 12.50
C GLU A 18 6.91 -3.83 11.13
N GLU A 19 6.40 -5.05 10.90
CA GLU A 19 6.47 -5.72 9.61
C GLU A 19 5.78 -4.93 8.49
N LEU A 20 4.59 -4.37 8.78
CA LEU A 20 3.85 -3.54 7.84
C LEU A 20 4.60 -2.25 7.52
N GLU A 21 5.18 -1.57 8.50
CA GLU A 21 5.99 -0.37 8.27
C GLU A 21 7.24 -0.68 7.44
N ALA A 22 7.95 -1.75 7.77
CA ALA A 22 9.11 -2.21 7.00
C ALA A 22 8.72 -2.55 5.55
N TRP A 23 7.58 -3.20 5.34
CA TRP A 23 7.04 -3.46 4.01
C TRP A 23 6.71 -2.16 3.26
N ARG A 24 6.02 -1.20 3.91
CA ARG A 24 5.69 0.11 3.33
C ARG A 24 6.94 0.89 2.92
N VAL A 25 8.00 0.88 3.74
CA VAL A 25 9.28 1.51 3.40
C VAL A 25 9.89 0.88 2.14
N ARG A 26 9.91 -0.46 2.05
CA ARG A 26 10.44 -1.16 0.86
C ARG A 26 9.65 -0.85 -0.40
N VAL A 27 8.33 -0.81 -0.31
CA VAL A 27 7.46 -0.48 -1.45
C VAL A 27 7.61 0.98 -1.85
N LEU A 28 7.59 1.91 -0.90
CA LEU A 28 7.78 3.33 -1.19
C LEU A 28 9.13 3.61 -1.86
N ASN A 29 10.20 2.97 -1.40
CA ASN A 29 11.51 3.06 -2.04
C ASN A 29 11.49 2.54 -3.48
N ALA A 30 10.82 1.41 -3.73
CA ALA A 30 10.69 0.88 -5.09
C ALA A 30 9.88 1.82 -6.00
N LEU A 31 8.78 2.39 -5.50
CA LEU A 31 7.96 3.35 -6.23
C LEU A 31 8.74 4.63 -6.53
N LEU A 32 9.45 5.20 -5.56
CA LEU A 32 10.26 6.41 -5.76
C LEU A 32 11.41 6.17 -6.74
N THR A 33 12.06 5.01 -6.68
CA THR A 33 13.09 4.63 -7.69
C THR A 33 12.48 4.50 -9.07
N MET A 34 11.32 3.86 -9.20
CA MET A 34 10.61 3.71 -10.47
C MET A 34 10.20 5.07 -11.06
N VAL A 35 9.66 5.96 -10.22
CA VAL A 35 9.36 7.35 -10.59
C VAL A 35 10.61 8.11 -11.00
N GLY A 36 11.72 7.93 -10.28
CA GLY A 36 13.00 8.57 -10.61
C GLY A 36 13.51 8.13 -12.00
N VAL A 37 13.53 6.82 -12.26
CA VAL A 37 14.06 6.26 -13.51
C VAL A 37 13.16 6.56 -14.70
N ILE A 38 11.85 6.32 -14.58
CA ILE A 38 10.89 6.48 -15.69
C ILE A 38 10.48 7.94 -15.86
N GLY A 39 10.43 8.72 -14.77
CA GLY A 39 10.11 10.14 -14.83
C GLY A 39 11.19 10.98 -15.50
N ALA A 40 12.47 10.56 -15.45
CA ALA A 40 13.58 11.28 -16.08
C ALA A 40 13.36 11.54 -17.58
N PRO A 41 13.12 10.52 -18.44
CA PRO A 41 12.89 10.74 -19.86
C PRO A 41 11.61 11.54 -20.14
N ILE A 42 10.55 11.36 -19.34
CA ILE A 42 9.29 12.10 -19.51
C ILE A 42 9.51 13.60 -19.26
N VAL A 43 10.16 13.96 -18.15
CA VAL A 43 10.46 15.35 -17.81
C VAL A 43 11.48 15.95 -18.76
N GLY A 44 12.49 15.17 -19.17
CA GLY A 44 13.45 15.59 -20.20
C GLY A 44 12.76 15.95 -21.51
N TRP A 45 11.77 15.16 -21.93
CA TRP A 45 10.93 15.48 -23.09
C TRP A 45 10.12 16.76 -22.89
N THR A 46 9.50 16.95 -21.72
CA THR A 46 8.75 18.18 -21.40
C THR A 46 9.64 19.43 -21.47
N VAL A 47 10.87 19.35 -20.97
CA VAL A 47 11.84 20.46 -21.04
C VAL A 47 12.26 20.72 -22.48
N TYR A 48 12.55 19.68 -23.26
CA TYR A 48 12.89 19.80 -24.68
C TYR A 48 11.77 20.49 -25.49
N MET A 49 10.50 20.17 -25.19
CA MET A 49 9.35 20.82 -25.82
C MET A 49 9.20 22.30 -25.43
N ALA A 50 9.53 22.66 -24.20
CA ALA A 50 9.52 24.05 -23.75
C ALA A 50 10.63 24.89 -24.38
N MET A 51 11.78 24.29 -24.72
CA MET A 51 12.83 24.99 -25.47
C MET A 51 12.38 25.41 -26.87
N GLN A 52 11.48 24.65 -27.48
CA GLN A 52 10.91 24.96 -28.80
C GLN A 52 9.71 25.91 -28.72
N ASN A 53 8.98 25.90 -27.59
CA ASN A 53 7.75 26.68 -27.41
C ASN A 53 7.83 27.52 -26.11
N PRO A 54 8.13 28.82 -26.20
CA PRO A 54 8.35 29.67 -25.03
C PRO A 54 7.16 29.72 -24.05
N GLU A 55 5.94 29.57 -24.55
CA GLU A 55 4.71 29.57 -23.74
C GLU A 55 4.62 28.37 -22.78
N GLN A 56 5.44 27.34 -22.97
CA GLN A 56 5.41 26.12 -22.15
C GLN A 56 6.40 26.13 -20.98
N TRP A 57 7.28 27.13 -20.87
CA TRP A 57 8.31 27.20 -19.82
C TRP A 57 7.75 27.15 -18.41
N THR A 58 6.65 27.86 -18.14
CA THR A 58 6.02 27.87 -16.81
C THR A 58 5.65 26.47 -16.35
N ALA A 59 5.10 25.66 -17.25
CA ALA A 59 4.73 24.29 -16.90
C ALA A 59 5.93 23.36 -16.85
N ALA A 60 6.89 23.49 -17.78
CA ALA A 60 8.12 22.72 -17.71
C ALA A 60 8.87 22.97 -16.41
N ALA A 61 8.89 24.21 -15.90
CA ALA A 61 9.45 24.55 -14.60
C ALA A 61 8.69 23.87 -13.44
N VAL A 62 7.35 23.82 -13.50
CA VAL A 62 6.54 23.11 -12.49
C VAL A 62 6.78 21.60 -12.52
N PHE A 63 6.78 20.97 -13.71
CA PHE A 63 7.06 19.54 -13.84
C PHE A 63 8.48 19.19 -13.42
N LEU A 64 9.47 19.99 -13.83
CA LEU A 64 10.87 19.82 -13.46
C LEU A 64 11.06 20.00 -11.94
N GLY A 65 10.52 21.08 -11.35
CA GLY A 65 10.58 21.33 -9.92
C GLY A 65 9.92 20.21 -9.11
N GLY A 66 8.73 19.77 -9.52
CA GLY A 66 8.03 18.63 -8.89
C GLY A 66 8.84 17.34 -8.98
N TYR A 67 9.45 17.06 -10.14
CA TYR A 67 10.31 15.90 -10.33
C TYR A 67 11.60 15.96 -9.48
N LEU A 68 12.26 17.12 -9.39
CA LEU A 68 13.43 17.31 -8.54
C LEU A 68 13.09 17.12 -7.05
N LEU A 69 11.92 17.59 -6.61
CA LEU A 69 11.43 17.34 -5.25
C LEU A 69 11.15 15.85 -5.00
N LEU A 70 10.58 15.13 -5.98
CA LEU A 70 10.41 13.68 -5.91
C LEU A 70 11.75 12.94 -5.85
N LEU A 71 12.74 13.37 -6.63
CA LEU A 71 14.11 12.84 -6.56
C LEU A 71 14.75 13.11 -5.20
N ALA A 72 14.56 14.31 -4.64
CA ALA A 72 15.03 14.62 -3.29
C ALA A 72 14.41 13.65 -2.26
N LEU A 73 13.09 13.40 -2.33
CA LEU A 73 12.42 12.42 -1.47
C LEU A 73 12.92 10.97 -1.67
N ALA A 74 13.38 10.64 -2.88
CA ALA A 74 13.98 9.34 -3.20
C ALA A 74 15.39 9.18 -2.61
N ILE A 75 16.19 10.25 -2.66
CA ILE A 75 17.59 10.29 -2.18
C ILE A 75 17.64 10.41 -0.65
N PHE A 76 16.82 11.29 -0.06
CA PHE A 76 16.76 11.52 1.38
C PHE A 76 15.98 10.43 2.12
N ARG A 77 16.56 9.23 2.15
CA ARG A 77 15.98 8.03 2.79
C ARG A 77 15.88 8.13 4.32
N ARG A 78 16.52 9.12 4.94
CA ARG A 78 16.47 9.38 6.39
C ARG A 78 15.15 10.02 6.84
N LEU A 79 14.31 10.51 5.91
CA LEU A 79 13.03 11.11 6.26
C LEU A 79 12.01 10.06 6.71
N ASN A 80 11.16 10.44 7.66
CA ASN A 80 10.06 9.61 8.16
C ASN A 80 9.19 9.09 7.00
N LEU A 81 8.79 7.81 7.07
CA LEU A 81 7.95 7.14 6.07
C LEU A 81 6.73 7.99 5.68
N ARG A 82 6.03 8.56 6.67
CA ARG A 82 4.85 9.39 6.44
C ARG A 82 5.14 10.62 5.59
N VAL A 83 6.24 11.33 5.87
CA VAL A 83 6.63 12.53 5.10
C VAL A 83 6.94 12.15 3.65
N ARG A 84 7.63 11.03 3.44
CA ARG A 84 7.97 10.55 2.09
C ARG A 84 6.74 10.08 1.32
N ALA A 85 5.83 9.35 1.98
CA ALA A 85 4.59 8.90 1.37
C ALA A 85 3.68 10.09 1.00
N TRP A 86 3.45 11.02 1.93
CA TRP A 86 2.68 12.23 1.64
C TRP A 86 3.36 13.13 0.61
N GLY A 87 4.68 13.24 0.64
CA GLY A 87 5.44 13.97 -0.38
C GLY A 87 5.21 13.40 -1.78
N LEU A 88 5.32 12.08 -1.95
CA LEU A 88 5.01 11.40 -3.22
C LEU A 88 3.56 11.67 -3.66
N LEU A 89 2.62 11.52 -2.73
CA LEU A 89 1.19 11.67 -3.02
C LEU A 89 0.81 13.09 -3.38
N LEU A 90 1.20 14.09 -2.58
CA LEU A 90 0.85 15.50 -2.79
C LEU A 90 1.55 16.08 -4.03
N LEU A 91 2.82 15.76 -4.25
CA LEU A 91 3.52 16.18 -5.46
C LEU A 91 2.92 15.53 -6.70
N GLY A 92 2.64 14.22 -6.65
CA GLY A 92 1.94 13.53 -7.73
C GLY A 92 0.56 14.14 -8.01
N TYR A 93 -0.15 14.55 -6.96
CA TYR A 93 -1.48 15.14 -7.08
C TYR A 93 -1.44 16.53 -7.69
N ALA A 94 -0.50 17.38 -7.25
CA ALA A 94 -0.26 18.69 -7.85
C ALA A 94 0.12 18.58 -9.33
N ILE A 95 1.02 17.65 -9.68
CA ILE A 95 1.38 17.33 -11.06
C ILE A 95 0.14 16.89 -11.85
N GLY A 96 -0.72 16.03 -11.27
CA GLY A 96 -1.97 15.59 -11.86
C GLY A 96 -2.95 16.73 -12.13
N ILE A 97 -3.11 17.67 -11.18
CA ILE A 97 -3.94 18.87 -11.34
C ILE A 97 -3.42 19.73 -12.49
N VAL A 98 -2.11 20.01 -12.52
CA VAL A 98 -1.50 20.83 -13.58
C VAL A 98 -1.64 20.15 -14.94
N ALA A 99 -1.44 18.83 -15.01
CA ALA A 99 -1.66 18.05 -16.22
C ALA A 99 -3.12 18.10 -16.68
N PHE A 100 -4.07 18.07 -15.74
CA PHE A 100 -5.50 18.18 -16.05
C PHE A 100 -5.90 19.59 -16.49
N ALA A 101 -5.36 20.64 -15.86
CA ALA A 101 -5.63 22.02 -16.23
C ALA A 101 -5.16 22.33 -17.67
N ARG A 102 -3.99 21.80 -18.06
CA ARG A 102 -3.40 22.09 -19.38
C ARG A 102 -3.91 21.18 -20.50
N GLY A 103 -4.26 19.94 -20.19
CA GLY A 103 -4.71 18.96 -21.18
C GLY A 103 -6.22 18.71 -21.18
N GLY A 104 -6.94 19.19 -20.17
CA GLY A 104 -8.37 18.93 -20.01
C GLY A 104 -8.70 17.44 -20.11
N LEU A 105 -9.78 17.13 -20.83
CA LEU A 105 -10.20 15.76 -21.09
C LEU A 105 -9.34 15.04 -22.15
N ALA A 106 -8.51 15.76 -22.94
CA ALA A 106 -7.58 15.12 -23.86
C ALA A 106 -6.29 14.64 -23.15
N GLY A 107 -5.93 15.27 -22.03
CA GLY A 107 -4.68 15.01 -21.30
C GLY A 107 -4.73 13.91 -20.24
N ASP A 108 -3.60 13.76 -19.53
CA ASP A 108 -3.35 12.63 -18.63
C ASP A 108 -3.81 12.84 -17.17
N GLY A 109 -4.28 14.04 -16.83
CA GLY A 109 -4.54 14.42 -15.44
C GLY A 109 -5.56 13.53 -14.71
N ARG A 110 -6.57 13.01 -15.42
CA ARG A 110 -7.55 12.05 -14.87
C ARG A 110 -6.91 10.76 -14.38
N ILE A 111 -5.82 10.32 -15.00
CA ILE A 111 -5.13 9.07 -14.66
C ILE A 111 -4.45 9.22 -13.29
N PHE A 112 -3.90 10.40 -13.00
CA PHE A 112 -3.35 10.72 -11.67
C PHE A 112 -4.44 10.72 -10.59
N MET A 113 -5.58 11.35 -10.88
CA MET A 113 -6.72 11.42 -9.94
C MET A 113 -7.26 10.03 -9.60
N LEU A 114 -7.12 9.05 -10.50
CA LEU A 114 -7.53 7.66 -10.27
C LEU A 114 -6.44 6.85 -9.55
N ALA A 115 -5.17 7.00 -9.96
CA ALA A 115 -4.07 6.19 -9.43
C ALA A 115 -3.69 6.58 -7.99
N LEU A 116 -3.62 7.87 -7.68
CA LEU A 116 -3.10 8.36 -6.40
C LEU A 116 -3.93 7.97 -5.17
N PRO A 117 -5.29 7.94 -5.22
CA PRO A 117 -6.10 7.40 -4.13
C PRO A 117 -5.76 5.94 -3.79
N VAL A 118 -5.49 5.11 -4.81
CA VAL A 118 -5.09 3.71 -4.60
C VAL A 118 -3.72 3.63 -3.96
N LEU A 119 -2.76 4.47 -4.39
CA LEU A 119 -1.45 4.58 -3.73
C LEU A 119 -1.61 4.97 -2.26
N ALA A 120 -2.44 5.97 -1.96
CA ALA A 120 -2.67 6.45 -0.61
C ALA A 120 -3.35 5.42 0.28
N LEU A 121 -4.34 4.70 -0.25
CA LEU A 121 -5.05 3.64 0.46
C LEU A 121 -4.09 2.59 1.01
N VAL A 122 -3.12 2.18 0.20
CA VAL A 122 -2.19 1.10 0.55
C VAL A 122 -0.99 1.61 1.36
N LEU A 123 -0.40 2.75 0.97
CA LEU A 123 0.82 3.28 1.60
C LEU A 123 0.57 3.96 2.93
N VAL A 124 -0.54 4.70 3.06
CA VAL A 124 -0.85 5.50 4.25
C VAL A 124 -1.99 4.84 5.02
N GLY A 125 -3.09 4.55 4.34
CA GLY A 125 -4.24 3.87 4.91
C GLY A 125 -5.55 4.23 4.22
N VAL A 126 -6.60 3.48 4.56
CA VAL A 126 -7.92 3.54 3.92
C VAL A 126 -8.51 4.95 3.94
N GLY A 127 -8.49 5.63 5.09
CA GLY A 127 -9.02 6.98 5.22
C GLY A 127 -8.34 7.99 4.29
N SER A 128 -7.01 7.91 4.15
CA SER A 128 -6.26 8.79 3.25
C SER A 128 -6.58 8.50 1.77
N GLY A 129 -6.75 7.23 1.41
CA GLY A 129 -7.21 6.83 0.08
C GLY A 129 -8.59 7.42 -0.26
N ILE A 130 -9.55 7.32 0.66
CA ILE A 130 -10.89 7.87 0.48
C ILE A 130 -10.84 9.39 0.32
N VAL A 131 -10.11 10.10 1.20
CA VAL A 131 -9.97 11.56 1.12
C VAL A 131 -9.37 11.99 -0.21
N MET A 132 -8.29 11.34 -0.67
CA MET A 132 -7.70 11.65 -1.97
C MET A 132 -8.63 11.34 -3.15
N GLY A 133 -9.43 10.28 -3.05
CA GLY A 133 -10.44 9.94 -4.05
C GLY A 133 -11.54 11.01 -4.14
N LEU A 134 -12.05 11.44 -2.99
CA LEU A 134 -13.05 12.51 -2.92
C LEU A 134 -12.50 13.83 -3.45
N LEU A 135 -11.26 14.19 -3.10
CA LEU A 135 -10.59 15.34 -3.68
C LEU A 135 -10.47 15.20 -5.20
N GLY A 136 -10.20 13.98 -5.72
CA GLY A 136 -10.08 13.71 -7.17
C GLY A 136 -11.39 13.97 -7.90
N ILE A 137 -12.49 13.48 -7.33
CA ILE A 137 -13.84 13.73 -7.84
C ILE A 137 -14.17 15.23 -7.78
N LEU A 138 -13.87 15.89 -6.67
CA LEU A 138 -14.10 17.32 -6.51
C LEU A 138 -13.32 18.14 -7.55
N ALA A 139 -12.03 17.84 -7.73
CA ALA A 139 -11.20 18.48 -8.75
C ALA A 139 -11.79 18.26 -10.15
N PHE A 140 -12.20 17.02 -10.48
CA PHE A 140 -12.85 16.72 -11.75
C PHE A 140 -14.11 17.57 -11.97
N ILE A 141 -14.99 17.67 -10.97
CA ILE A 141 -16.22 18.50 -11.04
C ILE A 141 -15.87 19.97 -11.25
N ILE A 142 -14.89 20.51 -10.50
CA ILE A 142 -14.45 21.90 -10.65
C ILE A 142 -13.99 22.16 -12.09
N PHE A 143 -13.13 21.31 -12.63
CA PHE A 143 -12.65 21.46 -14.01
C PHE A 143 -13.75 21.26 -15.05
N ALA A 144 -14.72 20.37 -14.81
CA ALA A 144 -15.88 20.21 -15.69
C ALA A 144 -16.73 21.51 -15.74
N LEU A 145 -16.95 22.16 -14.60
CA LEU A 145 -17.65 23.44 -14.53
C LEU A 145 -16.85 24.58 -15.20
N LEU A 146 -15.54 24.62 -14.99
CA LEU A 146 -14.65 25.59 -15.66
C LEU A 146 -14.63 25.39 -17.19
N ALA A 147 -14.68 24.13 -17.66
CA ALA A 147 -14.80 23.81 -19.07
C ALA A 147 -16.15 24.26 -19.64
N GLN A 148 -17.25 24.01 -18.93
CA GLN A 148 -18.59 24.45 -19.33
C GLN A 148 -18.68 25.98 -19.48
N GLN A 149 -17.99 26.73 -18.62
CA GLN A 149 -17.93 28.20 -18.68
C GLN A 149 -16.94 28.74 -19.72
N GLY A 150 -16.22 27.87 -20.44
CA GLY A 150 -15.21 28.27 -21.43
C GLY A 150 -13.90 28.82 -20.83
N GLN A 151 -13.77 28.89 -19.50
CA GLN A 151 -12.58 29.45 -18.84
C GLN A 151 -11.33 28.62 -19.12
N MET A 152 -11.47 27.30 -19.26
CA MET A 152 -10.32 26.44 -19.57
C MET A 152 -9.66 26.79 -20.89
N ALA A 153 -10.39 27.33 -21.89
CA ALA A 153 -9.84 27.68 -23.19
C ALA A 153 -8.69 28.71 -23.11
N GLN A 154 -8.62 29.49 -22.04
CA GLN A 154 -7.59 30.53 -21.85
C GLN A 154 -6.20 29.96 -21.49
N TRP A 155 -6.14 28.76 -20.92
CA TRP A 155 -4.88 28.14 -20.47
C TRP A 155 -4.70 26.70 -20.98
N LEU A 156 -5.64 26.21 -21.80
CA LEU A 156 -5.59 24.89 -22.40
C LEU A 156 -4.50 24.88 -23.47
N VAL A 157 -3.57 23.93 -23.36
CA VAL A 157 -2.46 23.79 -24.31
C VAL A 157 -2.76 22.71 -25.35
N ARG A 158 -3.59 21.72 -24.98
CA ARG A 158 -4.04 20.66 -25.88
C ARG A 158 -5.57 20.69 -25.98
N PRO A 159 -6.14 21.46 -26.92
CA PRO A 159 -7.59 21.55 -27.09
C PRO A 159 -8.20 20.29 -27.71
N ASP A 160 -7.47 19.61 -28.59
CA ASP A 160 -7.96 18.47 -29.37
C ASP A 160 -7.30 17.15 -28.97
N ASN A 161 -7.89 16.05 -29.46
CA ASN A 161 -7.30 14.72 -29.34
C ASN A 161 -6.38 14.42 -30.54
N PRO A 162 -5.04 14.53 -30.39
CA PRO A 162 -4.13 14.43 -31.52
C PRO A 162 -4.03 13.00 -32.07
N LEU A 163 -3.94 12.88 -33.39
CA LEU A 163 -3.68 11.61 -34.09
C LEU A 163 -2.19 11.38 -34.42
N ALA A 164 -1.34 12.36 -34.13
CA ALA A 164 0.10 12.27 -34.34
C ALA A 164 0.76 11.32 -33.31
N LEU A 165 1.79 10.59 -33.73
CA LEU A 165 2.45 9.57 -32.89
C LEU A 165 3.05 10.14 -31.60
N GLU A 166 3.59 11.35 -31.64
CA GLU A 166 4.35 11.93 -30.52
C GLU A 166 3.51 12.11 -29.23
N PRO A 167 2.31 12.75 -29.25
CA PRO A 167 1.42 12.77 -28.10
C PRO A 167 1.01 11.39 -27.56
N TRP A 168 0.88 10.39 -28.42
CA TRP A 168 0.56 9.01 -28.02
C TRP A 168 1.72 8.35 -27.28
N LEU A 169 2.97 8.57 -27.73
CA LEU A 169 4.15 8.08 -27.02
C LEU A 169 4.29 8.76 -25.65
N TYR A 170 4.08 10.07 -25.57
CA TYR A 170 4.14 10.80 -24.30
C TYR A 170 3.05 10.36 -23.33
N GLY A 171 1.78 10.39 -23.74
CA GLY A 171 0.65 9.98 -22.91
C GLY A 171 0.73 8.50 -22.54
N GLY A 172 1.15 7.65 -23.49
CA GLY A 172 1.41 6.23 -23.27
C GLY A 172 2.52 5.98 -22.26
N ALA A 173 3.59 6.79 -22.24
CA ALA A 173 4.65 6.68 -21.24
C ALA A 173 4.14 7.02 -19.84
N VAL A 174 3.37 8.11 -19.69
CA VAL A 174 2.75 8.49 -18.41
C VAL A 174 1.76 7.43 -17.93
N PHE A 175 0.90 6.94 -18.83
CA PHE A 175 -0.04 5.84 -18.55
C PHE A 175 0.69 4.58 -18.09
N THR A 176 1.72 4.15 -18.82
CA THR A 176 2.51 2.96 -18.51
C THR A 176 3.23 3.10 -17.17
N MET A 177 3.76 4.29 -16.87
CA MET A 177 4.39 4.61 -15.60
C MET A 177 3.40 4.46 -14.43
N LEU A 178 2.23 5.11 -14.51
CA LEU A 178 1.21 5.05 -13.45
C LEU A 178 0.63 3.64 -13.28
N LEU A 179 0.35 2.95 -14.39
CA LEU A 179 -0.09 1.56 -14.36
C LEU A 179 0.98 0.65 -13.73
N GLY A 180 2.24 0.84 -14.10
CA GLY A 180 3.37 0.10 -13.53
C GLY A 180 3.52 0.35 -12.02
N LEU A 181 3.36 1.59 -11.55
CA LEU A 181 3.36 1.91 -10.12
C LEU A 181 2.23 1.21 -9.37
N LEU A 182 1.01 1.22 -9.94
CA LEU A 182 -0.14 0.52 -9.37
C LEU A 182 0.08 -0.99 -9.33
N LEU A 183 0.52 -1.60 -10.43
CA LEU A 183 0.77 -3.03 -10.49
C LEU A 183 1.89 -3.45 -9.54
N LEU A 184 2.97 -2.66 -9.44
CA LEU A 184 4.04 -2.91 -8.48
C LEU A 184 3.50 -2.87 -7.05
N LEU A 185 2.76 -1.82 -6.69
CA LEU A 185 2.17 -1.64 -5.38
C LEU A 185 1.21 -2.79 -5.03
N LEU A 186 0.24 -3.06 -5.90
CA LEU A 186 -0.78 -4.09 -5.70
C LEU A 186 -0.18 -5.49 -5.67
N SER A 187 0.80 -5.79 -6.53
CA SER A 187 1.51 -7.07 -6.51
C SER A 187 2.29 -7.28 -5.22
N ARG A 188 2.98 -6.24 -4.74
CA ARG A 188 3.69 -6.28 -3.45
C ARG A 188 2.72 -6.41 -2.27
N PHE A 189 1.56 -5.76 -2.35
CA PHE A 189 0.52 -5.82 -1.33
C PHE A 189 -0.14 -7.20 -1.29
N TYR A 190 -0.50 -7.75 -2.45
CA TYR A 190 -1.04 -9.10 -2.57
C TYR A 190 -0.11 -10.15 -1.96
N ARG A 191 1.19 -10.11 -2.29
CA ARG A 191 2.18 -11.03 -1.70
C ARG A 191 2.27 -10.90 -0.18
N PHE A 192 2.23 -9.67 0.33
CA PHE A 192 2.24 -9.42 1.77
C PHE A 192 0.99 -9.98 2.46
N GLN A 193 -0.19 -9.81 1.88
CA GLN A 193 -1.43 -10.37 2.41
C GLN A 193 -1.39 -11.91 2.42
N VAL A 194 -0.87 -12.53 1.36
CA VAL A 194 -0.72 -13.99 1.28
C VAL A 194 0.27 -14.51 2.32
N SER A 195 1.43 -13.87 2.49
CA SER A 195 2.42 -14.31 3.49
C SER A 195 1.89 -14.17 4.91
N THR A 196 1.17 -13.08 5.19
CA THR A 196 0.55 -12.84 6.51
C THR A 196 -0.53 -13.89 6.79
N LEU A 197 -1.40 -14.17 5.81
CA LEU A 197 -2.45 -15.18 5.95
C LEU A 197 -1.90 -16.59 6.16
N GLN A 198 -0.81 -16.93 5.47
CA GLN A 198 -0.13 -18.22 5.65
C GLN A 198 0.48 -18.35 7.05
N SER A 199 1.11 -17.28 7.55
CA SER A 199 1.71 -17.26 8.89
C SER A 199 0.65 -17.36 9.99
N ALA A 200 -0.47 -16.65 9.83
CA ALA A 200 -1.62 -16.77 10.73
C ALA A 200 -2.21 -18.20 10.75
N ARG A 201 -2.34 -18.84 9.57
CA ARG A 201 -2.82 -20.23 9.48
C ARG A 201 -1.88 -21.23 10.13
N ARG A 202 -0.56 -21.06 9.98
CA ARG A 202 0.44 -21.93 10.64
C ARG A 202 0.36 -21.82 12.15
N SER A 203 0.32 -20.59 12.67
CA SER A 203 0.19 -20.35 14.11
C SER A 203 -1.10 -20.97 14.67
N ALA A 204 -2.22 -20.86 13.95
CA ALA A 204 -3.46 -21.51 14.33
C ALA A 204 -3.38 -23.05 14.32
N ALA A 205 -2.67 -23.64 13.35
CA ALA A 205 -2.47 -25.08 13.27
C ALA A 205 -1.59 -25.61 14.41
N GLU A 206 -0.49 -24.91 14.71
CA GLU A 206 0.40 -25.25 15.83
C GLU A 206 -0.33 -25.18 17.17
N LEU A 207 -1.19 -24.16 17.36
CA LEU A 207 -2.00 -24.04 18.57
C LEU A 207 -3.02 -25.18 18.69
N ALA A 208 -3.64 -25.58 17.58
CA ALA A 208 -4.57 -26.71 17.55
C ALA A 208 -3.86 -28.04 17.88
N GLU A 209 -2.65 -28.24 17.37
CA GLU A 209 -1.83 -29.42 17.65
C GLU A 209 -1.40 -29.48 19.13
N ALA A 210 -0.94 -28.34 19.68
CA ALA A 210 -0.59 -28.23 21.08
C ALA A 210 -1.77 -28.54 22.01
N GLN A 211 -2.97 -28.04 21.67
CA GLN A 211 -4.20 -28.35 22.42
C GLN A 211 -4.55 -29.84 22.36
N ASN A 212 -4.40 -30.48 21.20
CA ASN A 212 -4.65 -31.90 21.06
C ASN A 212 -3.66 -32.72 21.90
N MET A 213 -2.36 -32.37 21.88
CA MET A 213 -1.36 -33.02 22.74
C MET A 213 -1.66 -32.85 24.23
N LEU A 214 -2.09 -31.66 24.66
CA LEU A 214 -2.47 -31.43 26.06
C LEU A 214 -3.69 -32.25 26.47
N ARG A 215 -4.72 -32.33 25.62
CA ARG A 215 -5.90 -33.17 25.86
C ARG A 215 -5.53 -34.64 25.96
N GLU A 216 -4.64 -35.12 25.09
CA GLU A 216 -4.19 -36.50 25.11
C GLU A 216 -3.41 -36.82 26.39
N ARG A 217 -2.53 -35.92 26.83
CA ARG A 217 -1.81 -36.06 28.11
C ARG A 217 -2.76 -36.06 29.30
N ALA A 218 -3.75 -35.18 29.32
CA ALA A 218 -4.77 -35.15 30.37
C ALA A 218 -5.54 -36.48 30.45
N LYS A 219 -5.95 -37.02 29.30
CA LYS A 219 -6.62 -38.32 29.23
C LYS A 219 -5.75 -39.47 29.74
N ARG A 220 -4.48 -39.52 29.33
CA ARG A 220 -3.53 -40.55 29.82
C ARG A 220 -3.33 -40.47 31.33
N LEU A 221 -3.28 -39.26 31.89
CA LEU A 221 -3.17 -39.05 33.33
C LEU A 221 -4.43 -39.53 34.07
N GLU A 222 -5.63 -39.23 33.54
CA GLU A 222 -6.89 -39.74 34.10
C GLU A 222 -6.95 -41.27 34.06
N ASP A 223 -6.59 -41.90 32.94
CA ASP A 223 -6.60 -43.36 32.79
C ASP A 223 -5.60 -44.03 33.76
N ALA A 224 -4.40 -43.48 33.90
CA ALA A 224 -3.40 -43.98 34.85
C ALA A 224 -3.87 -43.85 36.31
N ASN A 225 -4.50 -42.72 36.66
CA ASN A 225 -5.01 -42.49 38.00
C ASN A 225 -6.16 -43.45 38.34
N ARG A 226 -7.05 -43.70 37.37
CA ARG A 226 -8.13 -44.69 37.49
C ARG A 226 -7.59 -46.10 37.72
N LEU A 227 -6.57 -46.51 36.96
CA LEU A 227 -5.93 -47.82 37.13
C LEU A 227 -5.30 -47.97 38.53
N LEU A 228 -4.65 -46.92 39.04
CA LEU A 228 -4.07 -46.92 40.39
C LEU A 228 -5.14 -47.05 41.46
N GLN A 229 -6.28 -46.35 41.33
CA GLN A 229 -7.40 -46.50 42.24
C GLN A 229 -7.98 -47.92 42.22
N GLU A 230 -8.14 -48.51 41.04
CA GLU A 230 -8.61 -49.90 40.89
C GLU A 230 -7.65 -50.89 41.55
N ARG A 231 -6.33 -50.72 41.35
CA ARG A 231 -5.30 -51.54 42.02
C ARG A 231 -5.33 -51.40 43.53
N THR A 232 -5.47 -50.17 44.03
CA THR A 232 -5.51 -49.90 45.48
C THR A 232 -6.72 -50.57 46.11
N ARG A 233 -7.91 -50.42 45.51
CA ARG A 233 -9.13 -51.10 45.96
C ARG A 233 -8.99 -52.62 45.98
N ALA A 234 -8.43 -53.21 44.92
CA ALA A 234 -8.22 -54.66 44.85
C ALA A 234 -7.27 -55.16 45.96
N LEU A 235 -6.22 -54.41 46.27
CA LEU A 235 -5.29 -54.73 47.36
C LEU A 235 -5.97 -54.58 48.74
N GLU A 236 -6.78 -53.55 48.93
CA GLU A 236 -7.57 -53.37 50.16
C GLU A 236 -8.53 -54.55 50.37
N THR A 237 -9.29 -54.95 49.35
CA THR A 237 -10.21 -56.09 49.43
C THR A 237 -9.45 -57.40 49.70
N ALA A 238 -8.31 -57.63 49.05
CA ALA A 238 -7.48 -58.81 49.29
C ALA A 238 -6.91 -58.85 50.73
N ALA A 239 -6.49 -57.70 51.26
CA ALA A 239 -6.02 -57.58 52.64
C ALA A 239 -7.14 -57.80 53.67
N GLU A 240 -8.38 -57.41 53.34
CA GLU A 240 -9.57 -57.65 54.16
C GLU A 240 -9.93 -59.15 54.21
N VAL A 241 -9.91 -59.82 53.04
CA VAL A 241 -10.18 -61.27 52.95
C VAL A 241 -9.12 -62.10 53.68
N ALA A 242 -7.84 -61.70 53.61
CA ALA A 242 -6.76 -62.40 54.31
C ALA A 242 -6.78 -62.23 55.85
N ARG A 243 -7.58 -61.29 56.38
CA ARG A 243 -7.75 -61.05 57.82
C ARG A 243 -8.92 -61.82 58.44
N GLN A 244 -9.80 -62.41 57.63
CA GLN A 244 -10.90 -63.28 58.08
C GLN A 244 -10.46 -64.74 58.09
#